data_AF-A0AAN7YW70-F1
#
_entry.id   AF-A0AAN7YW70-F1
#
_cell.length_a   1.000
_cell.length_b   1.000
_cell.length_c   1.000
_cell.angle_alpha   90.00
_cell.angle_beta   90.00
_cell.angle_gamma   90.00
#
_symmetry.space_group_name_H-M   'P 1'
#
loop_
_entity.id
_entity.type
_entity.pdbx_description
1 polymer ?
#
loop_
_entity_poly.entity_id
_entity_poly.type
_entity_poly.pdbx_seq_one_letter_code
_entity_poly.pdbx_strand_id
1 'polypeptide(L)'
;MVRGLIFAGSVTIAVLALLVSQWTPPSAPRLENIRQGRNNTVLFLSCNEHGLSNVHVATAYALLERHPEVEVHYASFPPMGRKLGRVSDRARQINPSARSIVYHELPEDCHSWPVYTRAEKAQSTSFTLLVSAVLIQ
;
A
#
# COMPACT_ATOMS: atom_id res chain seq x y z
N MET A 1 2.57 -23.18 -41.72
CA MET A 1 2.11 -24.16 -40.69
C MET A 1 2.50 -23.76 -39.26
N VAL A 2 3.70 -23.24 -39.00
CA VAL A 2 4.18 -22.86 -37.65
C VAL A 2 3.31 -21.81 -36.94
N ARG A 3 2.78 -20.80 -37.65
CA ARG A 3 1.94 -19.75 -37.05
C ARG A 3 0.64 -20.29 -36.44
N GLY A 4 0.01 -21.30 -37.05
CA GLY A 4 -1.21 -21.93 -36.53
C GLY A 4 -1.00 -22.68 -35.22
N LEU A 5 0.16 -23.33 -35.05
CA LEU A 5 0.53 -24.01 -33.80
C LEU A 5 0.75 -23.02 -32.64
N ILE A 6 1.34 -21.85 -32.92
CA ILE A 6 1.56 -20.82 -31.89
C ILE A 6 0.22 -20.24 -31.40
N PHE A 7 -0.72 -20.00 -32.32
CA PHE A 7 -2.07 -19.54 -31.94
C PHE A 7 -2.85 -20.61 -31.16
N ALA A 8 -2.76 -21.89 -31.56
CA ALA A 8 -3.40 -22.98 -30.84
C ALA A 8 -2.83 -23.13 -29.41
N GLY A 9 -1.51 -23.00 -29.25
CA GLY A 9 -0.86 -23.05 -27.93
C GLY A 9 -1.22 -21.85 -27.04
N SER A 10 -1.34 -20.65 -27.61
CA SER A 10 -1.74 -19.46 -26.83
C SER A 10 -3.18 -19.57 -26.31
N VAL A 11 -4.10 -20.09 -27.13
CA VAL A 11 -5.50 -20.26 -26.73
C VAL A 11 -5.64 -21.30 -25.61
N THR A 12 -4.90 -22.41 -25.69
CA THR A 12 -4.96 -23.43 -24.62
C THR A 12 -4.42 -22.90 -23.29
N ILE A 13 -3.31 -22.14 -23.31
CA ILE A 13 -2.77 -21.50 -22.11
C ILE A 13 -3.77 -20.49 -21.53
N ALA A 14 -4.42 -19.68 -22.37
CA ALA A 14 -5.40 -18.70 -21.91
C ALA A 14 -6.64 -19.36 -21.26
N VAL A 15 -7.15 -20.45 -21.85
CA VAL A 15 -8.28 -21.20 -21.27
C VAL A 15 -7.90 -21.86 -19.96
N LEU A 16 -6.69 -22.44 -19.87
CA LEU A 16 -6.18 -23.03 -18.64
C LEU A 16 -6.04 -21.97 -17.53
N ALA A 17 -5.54 -20.78 -17.87
CA ALA A 17 -5.41 -19.67 -16.94
C ALA A 17 -6.78 -19.20 -16.41
N LEU A 18 -7.81 -19.14 -17.27
CA LEU A 18 -9.17 -18.79 -16.86
C LEU A 18 -9.79 -19.85 -15.92
N LEU A 19 -9.58 -21.13 -16.21
CA LEU A 19 -10.03 -22.23 -15.35
C LEU A 19 -9.36 -22.15 -13.97
N VAL A 20 -8.04 -21.96 -13.92
CA VAL A 20 -7.31 -21.81 -12.65
C VAL A 20 -7.76 -20.56 -11.90
N SER A 21 -7.99 -19.44 -12.60
CA SER A 21 -8.44 -18.18 -11.99
C SER A 21 -9.80 -18.30 -11.29
N GLN A 22 -10.68 -19.19 -11.72
CA GLN A 22 -11.97 -19.41 -11.06
C GLN A 22 -11.83 -20.12 -9.71
N TRP A 23 -10.73 -20.86 -9.51
CA TRP A 23 -10.49 -21.67 -8.31
C TRP A 23 -9.59 -20.95 -7.31
N THR A 24 -8.90 -19.89 -7.74
CA THR A 24 -8.12 -19.03 -6.85
C THR A 24 -9.01 -17.96 -6.21
N PRO A 25 -9.10 -17.88 -4.86
CA PRO A 25 -9.81 -16.80 -4.22
C PRO A 25 -9.15 -15.45 -4.56
N PRO A 26 -9.93 -14.35 -4.68
CA PRO A 26 -9.40 -13.03 -4.99
C PRO A 26 -8.23 -12.65 -4.06
N SER A 27 -7.09 -12.28 -4.64
CA SER A 27 -5.87 -11.92 -3.89
C SER A 27 -6.05 -10.66 -3.03
N ALA A 28 -7.04 -9.83 -3.34
CA ALA A 28 -7.44 -8.68 -2.54
C ALA A 28 -8.97 -8.65 -2.42
N PRO A 29 -9.51 -8.29 -1.23
CA PRO A 29 -10.93 -7.99 -1.12
C PRO A 29 -11.28 -6.88 -2.11
N ARG A 30 -12.27 -7.15 -2.97
CA ARG A 30 -12.81 -6.13 -3.88
C ARG A 30 -13.41 -5.04 -3.00
N LEU A 31 -12.82 -3.85 -3.02
CA LEU A 31 -13.36 -2.69 -2.29
C LEU A 31 -14.67 -2.28 -2.98
N GLU A 32 -15.78 -2.93 -2.61
CA GLU A 32 -17.09 -2.72 -3.24
C GLU A 32 -17.68 -1.33 -2.97
N ASN A 33 -17.06 -0.59 -2.06
CA ASN A 33 -17.47 0.75 -1.69
C ASN A 33 -16.23 1.62 -1.50
N ILE A 34 -15.64 2.08 -2.62
CA ILE A 34 -14.67 3.17 -2.57
C ILE A 34 -15.46 4.42 -2.22
N ARG A 35 -15.64 4.69 -0.91
CA ARG A 35 -16.19 5.95 -0.46
C ARG A 35 -15.24 7.06 -0.93
N GLN A 36 -15.77 7.94 -1.75
CA GLN A 36 -15.05 9.10 -2.23
C GLN A 36 -14.58 9.93 -1.02
N GLY A 37 -13.28 10.19 -0.95
CA GLY A 37 -12.69 10.94 0.16
C GLY A 37 -13.25 12.36 0.25
N ARG A 38 -13.20 12.96 1.45
CA ARG A 38 -13.58 14.35 1.64
C ARG A 38 -12.60 15.26 0.90
N ASN A 39 -13.09 16.35 0.30
CA ASN A 39 -12.21 17.30 -0.39
C ASN A 39 -11.17 17.90 0.58
N ASN A 40 -9.99 18.26 0.04
CA ASN A 40 -8.86 18.83 0.78
C ASN A 40 -8.44 18.00 2.01
N THR A 41 -8.62 16.67 1.96
CA THR A 41 -8.29 15.78 3.06
C THR A 41 -7.40 14.66 2.55
N VAL A 42 -6.28 14.40 3.22
CA VAL A 42 -5.34 13.34 2.87
C VAL A 42 -5.19 12.40 4.06
N LEU A 43 -5.29 11.09 3.81
CA LEU A 43 -5.05 10.05 4.79
C LEU A 43 -3.77 9.30 4.44
N PHE A 44 -2.79 9.34 5.35
CA PHE A 44 -1.63 8.46 5.29
C PHE A 44 -1.89 7.22 6.14
N LEU A 45 -1.62 6.05 5.57
CA LEU A 45 -1.58 4.78 6.29
C LEU A 45 -0.15 4.25 6.18
N SER A 46 0.54 4.12 7.31
CA SER A 46 1.90 3.57 7.29
C SER A 46 2.21 2.71 8.49
N CYS A 47 3.01 1.68 8.25
CA CYS A 47 3.74 0.99 9.30
C CYS A 47 4.82 1.88 9.92
N ASN A 48 5.38 1.43 11.04
CA ASN A 48 6.41 2.16 11.79
C ASN A 48 7.83 1.94 11.24
N GLU A 49 7.98 1.14 10.19
CA GLU A 49 9.27 0.80 9.59
C GLU A 49 9.88 2.03 8.92
N HIS A 50 11.18 2.26 9.15
CA HIS A 50 11.82 3.55 8.87
C HIS A 50 11.88 3.94 7.39
N GLY A 51 11.80 3.00 6.45
CA GLY A 51 11.87 3.31 5.01
C GLY A 51 10.65 4.12 4.55
N LEU A 52 9.52 3.44 4.38
CA LEU A 52 8.32 4.02 3.81
C LEU A 52 7.66 5.07 4.74
N SER A 53 7.76 4.88 6.06
CA SER A 53 7.18 5.83 7.02
C SER A 53 7.85 7.20 6.99
N ASN A 54 9.16 7.27 6.74
CA ASN A 54 9.86 8.55 6.67
C ASN A 54 9.40 9.38 5.46
N VAL A 55 9.16 8.73 4.32
CA VAL A 55 8.65 9.40 3.12
C VAL A 55 7.27 9.98 3.40
N HIS A 56 6.35 9.18 3.95
CA HIS A 56 5.01 9.66 4.29
C HIS A 56 5.03 10.82 5.30
N VAL A 57 5.88 10.75 6.33
CA VAL A 57 6.04 11.85 7.30
C VAL A 57 6.60 13.11 6.63
N ALA A 58 7.59 12.98 5.74
CA ALA A 58 8.14 14.11 5.00
C ALA A 58 7.11 14.74 4.04
N THR A 59 6.30 13.92 3.37
CA THR A 59 5.20 14.38 2.53
C THR A 59 4.15 15.11 3.36
N ALA A 60 3.74 14.54 4.50
CA ALA A 60 2.81 15.18 5.43
C ALA A 60 3.33 16.55 5.89
N TYR A 61 4.61 16.63 6.24
CA TYR A 61 5.26 17.89 6.61
C TYR A 61 5.21 18.93 5.48
N ALA A 62 5.57 18.55 4.25
CA ALA A 62 5.55 19.46 3.10
C ALA A 62 4.13 19.96 2.77
N LEU A 63 3.11 19.10 2.96
CA LEU A 63 1.71 19.49 2.81
C LEU A 63 1.30 20.53 3.85
N LEU A 64 1.67 20.35 5.12
CA LEU A 64 1.36 21.32 6.16
C LEU A 64 2.04 22.68 5.93
N GLU A 65 3.26 22.66 5.39
CA GLU A 65 4.03 23.87 5.14
C GLU A 65 3.43 24.68 3.98
N ARG A 66 3.10 24.01 2.86
CA ARG A 66 2.73 24.67 1.59
C ARG A 66 1.21 24.78 1.36
N HIS A 67 0.43 23.91 1.98
CA HIS A 67 -1.02 23.76 1.76
C HIS A 67 -1.78 23.70 3.10
N PRO A 68 -1.83 24.81 3.86
CA PRO A 68 -2.50 24.86 5.18
C PRO A 68 -4.01 24.57 5.12
N GLU A 69 -4.61 24.65 3.93
CA GLU A 69 -6.00 24.28 3.65
C GLU A 69 -6.26 22.77 3.67
N VAL A 70 -5.21 21.95 3.55
CA VAL A 70 -5.33 20.48 3.50
C VAL A 70 -5.31 19.90 4.92
N GLU A 71 -6.31 19.09 5.23
CA GLU A 71 -6.36 18.32 6.48
C GLU A 71 -5.63 16.99 6.33
N VAL A 72 -4.58 16.82 7.13
CA VAL A 72 -3.73 15.62 7.10
C VAL A 72 -4.13 14.70 8.25
N HIS A 73 -4.70 13.55 7.90
CA HIS A 73 -4.90 12.44 8.81
C HIS A 73 -3.76 11.42 8.65
N TYR A 74 -3.32 10.86 9.76
CA TYR A 74 -2.25 9.86 9.76
C TYR A 74 -2.65 8.69 10.64
N ALA A 75 -2.88 7.54 10.03
CA ALA A 75 -3.18 6.29 10.70
C ALA A 75 -1.91 5.44 10.83
N SER A 76 -1.51 5.13 12.06
CA SER A 76 -0.31 4.32 12.33
C SER A 76 -0.34 3.73 13.75
N PHE A 77 0.78 3.15 14.16
CA PHE A 77 0.96 2.42 15.40
C PHE A 77 1.54 3.29 16.52
N PRO A 78 1.35 2.93 17.81
CA PRO A 78 1.59 3.81 18.96
C PRO A 78 2.92 4.60 18.96
N PRO A 79 4.08 4.04 18.52
CA PRO A 79 5.34 4.78 18.50
C PRO A 79 5.33 6.03 17.58
N MET A 80 4.45 6.08 16.59
CA MET A 80 4.41 7.13 15.57
C MET A 80 3.82 8.45 16.09
N GLY A 81 2.89 8.41 17.04
CA GLY A 81 2.17 9.60 17.53
C GLY A 81 3.10 10.72 18.01
N ARG A 82 4.15 10.36 18.77
CA ARG A 82 5.15 11.33 19.26
C ARG A 82 5.93 12.00 18.13
N LYS A 83 6.23 11.25 17.07
CA LYS A 83 6.97 11.77 15.90
C LYS A 83 6.11 12.76 15.11
N LEU A 84 4.83 12.41 14.89
CA LEU A 84 3.89 13.27 14.17
C LEU A 84 3.56 14.56 14.93
N GLY A 85 3.52 14.51 16.27
CA GLY A 85 3.40 15.70 17.11
C GLY A 85 4.52 16.70 16.86
N ARG A 86 5.78 16.22 16.91
CA ARG A 86 6.96 17.06 16.63
C ARG A 86 6.95 17.65 15.22
N VAL A 87 6.50 16.88 14.24
CA VAL A 87 6.39 17.33 12.84
C VAL A 87 5.34 18.43 12.72
N SER A 88 4.18 18.29 13.38
CA SER A 88 3.14 19.31 13.42
C SER A 88 3.62 20.59 14.10
N ASP A 89 4.34 20.47 15.22
CA ASP A 89 4.92 21.62 15.92
C ASP A 89 5.96 22.33 15.06
N ARG A 90 6.81 21.58 14.38
CA ARG A 90 7.82 22.14 13.49
C ARG A 90 7.19 22.84 12.29
N ALA A 91 6.15 22.26 11.69
CA ALA A 91 5.43 22.89 10.58
C ALA A 91 4.81 24.22 11.01
N ARG A 92 4.22 24.28 12.20
CA ARG A 92 3.64 25.52 12.77
C ARG A 92 4.68 26.61 13.05
N GLN A 93 5.91 26.24 13.38
CA GLN A 93 7.00 27.22 13.54
C GLN A 93 7.38 27.90 12.23
N ILE A 94 7.26 27.20 11.09
CA ILE A 94 7.57 27.74 9.76
C ILE A 94 6.37 28.46 9.17
N ASN A 95 5.20 27.83 9.22
CA ASN A 95 3.94 28.39 8.78
C ASN A 95 2.94 28.38 9.95
N PRO A 96 2.71 29.52 10.62
CA PRO A 96 1.78 29.60 11.75
C PRO A 96 0.33 29.21 11.41
N SER A 97 -0.03 29.24 10.12
CA SER A 97 -1.37 28.83 9.65
C SER A 97 -1.49 27.33 9.41
N ALA A 98 -0.39 26.57 9.54
CA ALA A 98 -0.39 25.12 9.36
C ALA A 98 -1.26 24.41 10.42
N ARG A 99 -2.11 23.50 9.96
CA ARG A 99 -2.91 22.64 10.85
C ARG A 99 -2.03 21.56 11.48
N SER A 100 -2.48 20.99 12.60
CA SER A 100 -1.83 19.80 13.17
C SER A 100 -2.27 18.52 12.46
N ILE A 101 -1.39 17.53 12.41
CA ILE A 101 -1.73 16.19 11.93
C ILE A 101 -2.73 15.55 12.89
N VAL A 102 -3.84 15.03 12.36
CA VAL A 102 -4.81 14.24 13.11
C VAL A 102 -4.33 12.79 13.14
N TYR A 103 -3.83 12.35 14.29
CA TYR A 103 -3.30 11.01 14.47
C TYR A 103 -4.41 10.02 14.84
N HIS A 104 -4.46 8.90 14.11
CA HIS A 104 -5.33 7.77 14.38
C HIS A 104 -4.47 6.56 14.76
N GLU A 105 -4.60 6.11 16.00
CA GLU A 105 -3.87 4.95 16.48
C GLU A 105 -4.56 3.65 16.05
N LEU A 106 -3.79 2.74 15.46
CA LEU A 106 -4.24 1.41 15.07
C LEU A 106 -4.04 0.42 16.24
N PRO A 107 -4.96 -0.54 16.44
CA PRO A 107 -5.03 -1.36 17.65
C PRO A 107 -3.99 -2.49 17.74
N GLU A 108 -3.41 -2.93 16.62
CA GLU A 108 -2.48 -4.06 16.57
C GLU A 108 -1.08 -3.59 16.12
N ASP A 109 -0.09 -4.46 15.97
CA ASP A 109 1.19 -4.07 15.37
C ASP A 109 1.15 -4.19 13.84
N CYS A 110 2.13 -3.59 13.13
CA CYS A 110 2.18 -3.69 11.66
C CYS A 110 2.29 -5.15 11.17
N HIS A 111 3.00 -6.00 11.92
CA HIS A 111 3.36 -7.34 11.46
C HIS A 111 2.22 -8.35 11.60
N SER A 112 1.26 -8.10 12.50
CA SER A 112 0.04 -8.91 12.64
C SER A 112 -1.00 -8.61 11.55
N TRP A 113 -0.88 -7.51 10.80
CA TRP A 113 -1.86 -7.17 9.77
C TRP A 113 -1.82 -8.17 8.59
N PRO A 114 -2.97 -8.75 8.20
CA PRO A 114 -3.07 -9.83 7.21
C PRO A 114 -2.62 -9.43 5.79
N VAL A 115 -2.53 -8.13 5.50
CA VAL A 115 -2.02 -7.60 4.22
C VAL A 115 -0.51 -7.80 4.11
N TYR A 116 0.23 -7.67 5.22
CA TYR A 116 1.69 -7.84 5.24
C TYR A 116 2.07 -9.32 5.11
N THR A 117 1.38 -10.19 5.84
CA THR A 117 1.61 -11.65 5.79
C THR A 117 1.30 -12.26 4.42
N ARG A 118 0.39 -11.66 3.64
CA ARG A 118 0.08 -12.09 2.27
C ARG A 118 1.11 -11.59 1.24
N ALA A 119 1.66 -10.40 1.41
CA ALA A 119 2.70 -9.84 0.53
C ALA A 119 4.01 -10.66 0.61
N GLU A 120 4.42 -11.03 1.82
CA GLU A 120 5.58 -11.89 2.05
C GLU A 120 5.38 -13.28 1.42
N LYS A 121 4.18 -13.85 1.58
CA LYS A 121 3.83 -15.16 0.99
C LYS A 121 3.77 -15.10 -0.53
N ALA A 122 3.25 -14.02 -1.12
CA ALA A 122 3.20 -13.82 -2.57
C ALA A 122 4.61 -13.67 -3.18
N GLN A 123 5.52 -12.98 -2.48
CA GLN A 123 6.89 -12.80 -2.93
C GLN A 123 7.70 -14.11 -2.86
N SER A 124 7.48 -14.92 -1.82
CA SER A 124 8.07 -16.27 -1.71
C SER A 124 7.55 -17.21 -2.81
N THR A 125 6.25 -17.20 -3.10
CA THR A 125 5.65 -18.08 -4.12
C THR A 125 6.08 -17.71 -5.54
N SER A 126 6.19 -16.42 -5.85
CA SER A 126 6.70 -15.95 -7.16
C SER A 126 8.16 -16.33 -7.38
N PHE A 127 9.00 -16.34 -6.34
CA PHE A 127 10.40 -16.76 -6.46
C PHE A 127 10.52 -18.27 -6.71
N THR A 128 9.69 -19.09 -6.06
CA THR A 128 9.67 -20.54 -6.32
C THR A 128 9.21 -20.86 -7.73
N LEU A 129 8.16 -20.20 -8.24
CA LEU A 129 7.67 -20.42 -9.61
C LEU A 129 8.65 -19.95 -10.69
N LEU A 130 9.36 -18.83 -10.46
CA LEU A 130 10.41 -18.36 -11.38
C LEU A 130 11.62 -19.31 -11.42
N VAL A 131 12.06 -19.83 -10.28
CA VAL A 131 13.17 -20.80 -10.23
C VAL A 131 12.78 -22.13 -10.89
N SER A 132 11.53 -22.61 -10.72
CA SER A 132 11.07 -23.82 -11.40
C SER A 132 10.91 -23.64 -12.92
N ALA A 133 10.56 -22.45 -13.40
CA ALA A 133 10.40 -22.20 -14.84
C ALA A 133 11.76 -22.08 -15.58
N VAL A 134 12.79 -21.55 -14.92
CA VAL A 134 14.14 -21.41 -15.50
C VAL A 134 14.92 -22.74 -15.48
N LEU A 135 14.56 -23.68 -14.60
CA LEU A 135 15.22 -24.99 -14.49
C LEU A 135 14.71 -26.04 -15.52
N ILE A 136 13.73 -25.69 -16.36
CA ILE A 136 13.09 -26.61 -17.34
C ILE A 136 13.40 -26.22 -18.81
N GLN A 137 14.25 -25.21 -19.04
CA GLN A 137 14.81 -24.90 -20.37
C GLN A 137 16.22 -25.45 -20.55
#